data_AF-A0AAU7Y9Y9-F1
#
_entry.id   AF-A0AAU7Y9Y9-F1
#
_cell.length_a   1.000
_cell.length_b   1.000
_cell.length_c   1.000
_cell.angle_alpha   90.00
_cell.angle_beta   90.00
_cell.angle_gamma   90.00
#
_symmetry.space_group_name_H-M   'P 1'
#
loop_
_entity.id
_entity.type
_entity.pdbx_description
1 polymer ?
#
loop_
_entity_poly.entity_id
_entity_poly.type
_entity_poly.pdbx_seq_one_letter_code
_entity_poly.pdbx_strand_id
1 'polypeptide(L)'
;MTRYEGQAILTYTGTHGELTGTFQRRTRILLKRTAPGVYDITCGADLRQAGEVTVALPNGQTYKGKVLCQTGQTATLVISSDEPAYRGLGGLLG
;
A
#
# COMPACT_ATOMS: atom_id res chain seq x y z
N MET A 1 10.20 -5.25 -13.98
CA MET A 1 10.63 -4.80 -12.63
C MET A 1 9.72 -3.64 -12.22
N THR A 2 8.80 -3.83 -11.27
CA THR A 2 7.86 -2.77 -10.85
C THR A 2 8.45 -2.04 -9.64
N ARG A 3 9.14 -0.93 -9.90
CA ARG A 3 9.62 0.01 -8.86
C ARG A 3 8.89 1.33 -9.04
N TYR A 4 8.36 1.86 -7.95
CA TYR A 4 7.76 3.19 -7.91
C TYR A 4 8.40 4.00 -6.80
N GLU A 5 8.75 5.26 -7.08
CA GLU A 5 9.23 6.20 -6.09
C GLU A 5 8.53 7.53 -6.30
N GLY A 6 7.85 8.03 -5.27
CA GLY A 6 7.06 9.25 -5.39
C GLY A 6 6.03 9.39 -4.30
N GLN A 7 5.14 10.38 -4.46
CA GLN A 7 4.05 10.57 -3.53
C GLN A 7 2.95 9.54 -3.74
N ALA A 8 2.53 8.89 -2.65
CA ALA A 8 1.38 8.01 -2.64
C ALA A 8 0.47 8.34 -1.45
N ILE A 9 -0.76 7.85 -1.52
CA ILE A 9 -1.68 7.85 -0.38
C ILE A 9 -1.61 6.46 0.25
N LEU A 10 -1.19 6.42 1.50
CA LEU A 10 -1.16 5.23 2.33
C LEU A 10 -2.40 5.24 3.22
N THR A 11 -3.21 4.21 3.11
CA THR A 11 -4.37 3.97 3.96
C THR A 11 -4.16 2.65 4.68
N TYR A 12 -4.23 2.63 6.00
CA TYR A 12 -4.03 1.39 6.76
C TYR A 12 -4.91 1.36 8.01
N THR A 13 -5.37 0.17 8.36
CA THR A 13 -6.05 -0.07 9.64
C THR A 13 -5.01 -0.49 10.66
N GLY A 14 -4.95 0.19 11.79
CA GLY A 14 -4.03 -0.19 12.85
C GLY A 14 -4.41 0.40 14.19
N THR A 15 -3.59 0.11 15.19
CA THR A 15 -3.71 0.68 16.53
C THR A 15 -2.54 1.63 16.75
N HIS A 16 -2.83 2.91 16.97
CA HIS A 16 -1.87 3.93 17.36
C HIS A 16 -2.20 4.39 18.79
N GLY A 17 -1.52 3.82 19.79
CA GLY A 17 -1.85 4.06 21.19
C GLY A 17 -3.19 3.43 21.56
N GLU A 18 -4.15 4.22 22.03
CA GLU A 18 -5.54 3.78 22.29
C GLU A 18 -6.46 3.89 21.06
N LEU A 19 -5.97 4.49 19.96
CA LEU A 19 -6.79 4.71 18.76
C LEU A 19 -6.64 3.55 17.80
N THR A 20 -7.66 2.69 17.76
CA THR A 20 -7.85 1.70 16.70
C THR A 20 -8.70 2.34 15.60
N GLY A 21 -8.18 2.41 14.37
CA GLY A 21 -8.91 3.05 13.28
C GLY A 21 -8.26 2.89 11.92
N THR A 22 -8.90 3.49 10.92
CA THR A 22 -8.34 3.63 9.59
C THR A 22 -7.58 4.95 9.51
N PHE A 23 -6.28 4.88 9.26
CA PHE A 23 -5.40 6.02 9.09
C PHE A 23 -5.11 6.22 7.62
N GLN A 24 -5.24 7.46 7.14
CA GLN A 24 -4.89 7.83 5.78
C GLN A 24 -3.88 8.97 5.80
N ARG A 25 -2.76 8.81 5.08
CA ARG A 25 -1.72 9.82 4.95
C ARG A 25 -1.17 9.88 3.54
N ARG A 26 -0.95 11.09 3.05
CA ARG A 26 -0.15 11.32 1.83
C ARG A 26 1.31 11.40 2.22
N THR A 27 2.16 10.58 1.62
CA THR A 27 3.59 10.53 1.96
C THR A 27 4.41 10.07 0.76
N ARG A 28 5.71 10.36 0.78
CA ARG A 28 6.63 9.84 -0.23
C ARG A 28 6.98 8.40 0.13
N ILE A 29 6.87 7.51 -0.85
CA ILE A 29 7.15 6.09 -0.68
C ILE A 29 8.14 5.62 -1.73
N LEU A 30 8.86 4.55 -1.40
CA LEU A 30 9.55 3.70 -2.36
C LEU A 30 8.88 2.33 -2.33
N LEU A 31 8.21 1.95 -3.41
CA LEU A 31 7.59 0.64 -3.60
C LEU A 31 8.48 -0.20 -4.53
N LYS A 32 8.90 -1.37 -4.09
CA LYS A 32 9.75 -2.30 -4.84
C LYS A 32 9.18 -3.70 -4.78
N ARG A 33 8.82 -4.28 -5.94
CA ARG A 33 8.46 -5.70 -6.02
C ARG A 33 9.69 -6.57 -5.74
N THR A 34 9.63 -7.43 -4.73
CA THR A 34 10.69 -8.39 -4.38
C THR A 34 10.40 -9.78 -4.89
N ALA A 35 9.13 -10.18 -4.90
CA ALA A 35 8.66 -11.43 -5.47
C ALA A 35 7.26 -11.24 -6.10
N PRO A 36 6.74 -12.21 -6.87
CA PRO A 36 5.35 -12.18 -7.31
C PRO A 36 4.39 -12.02 -6.11
N GLY A 37 3.56 -10.97 -6.11
CA GLY A 37 2.67 -10.64 -4.99
C GLY A 37 3.34 -10.08 -3.72
N VAL A 38 4.68 -9.91 -3.69
CA VAL A 38 5.40 -9.37 -2.52
C VAL A 38 6.13 -8.09 -2.87
N TYR A 39 5.88 -7.06 -2.08
CA TYR A 39 6.36 -5.70 -2.31
C TYR A 39 6.96 -5.13 -1.02
N ASP A 40 8.17 -4.60 -1.10
CA ASP A 40 8.71 -3.76 -0.04
C ASP A 40 8.25 -2.32 -0.26
N ILE A 41 7.68 -1.73 0.79
CA ILE A 41 7.35 -0.31 0.85
C ILE A 41 8.20 0.37 1.90
N THR A 42 9.06 1.29 1.47
CA THR A 42 9.72 2.22 2.39
C THR A 42 8.82 3.44 2.56
N CYS A 43 8.27 3.59 3.76
CA CYS A 43 7.50 4.75 4.18
C CYS A 43 7.83 5.06 5.63
N GLY A 44 7.99 6.33 5.99
CA GLY A 44 8.19 6.74 7.40
C GLY A 44 6.92 6.60 8.25
N ALA A 45 6.12 5.55 8.04
CA ALA A 45 4.96 5.18 8.83
C ALA A 45 5.30 3.95 9.66
N ASP A 46 4.79 3.89 10.88
CA ASP A 46 4.77 2.63 11.62
C ASP A 46 3.55 1.83 11.16
N LEU A 47 3.81 0.71 10.51
CA LEU A 47 2.83 -0.25 9.99
C LEU A 47 2.92 -1.59 10.73
N ARG A 48 3.69 -1.69 11.82
CA ARG A 48 3.88 -2.97 12.55
C ARG A 48 2.57 -3.55 13.09
N GLN A 49 1.63 -2.68 13.44
CA GLN A 49 0.29 -3.06 13.88
C GLN A 49 -0.77 -2.81 12.80
N ALA A 50 -0.35 -2.57 11.55
CA ALA A 50 -1.29 -2.41 10.47
C ALA A 50 -1.83 -3.78 10.02
N GLY A 51 -3.15 -3.97 10.08
CA GLY A 51 -3.79 -5.20 9.62
C GLY A 51 -3.81 -5.29 8.09
N GLU A 52 -4.32 -4.25 7.44
CA GLU A 52 -4.39 -4.15 5.99
C GLU A 52 -3.91 -2.77 5.53
N VAL A 53 -3.09 -2.74 4.48
CA VAL A 53 -2.50 -1.53 3.93
C VAL A 53 -2.90 -1.41 2.47
N THR A 54 -3.42 -0.24 2.13
CA THR A 54 -3.78 0.17 0.78
C THR A 54 -2.87 1.33 0.36
N VAL A 55 -2.18 1.17 -0.76
CA VAL A 55 -1.27 2.15 -1.33
C VAL A 55 -1.87 2.61 -2.65
N ALA A 56 -2.39 3.82 -2.69
CA ALA A 56 -2.91 4.45 -3.90
C ALA A 56 -1.85 5.37 -4.51
N LEU A 57 -1.44 5.04 -5.73
CA LEU A 57 -0.53 5.82 -6.53
C LEU A 57 -1.27 6.92 -7.31
N PRO A 58 -0.59 8.04 -7.65
CA PRO A 58 -1.21 9.15 -8.36
C PRO A 58 -1.60 8.83 -9.79
N ASN A 59 -1.09 7.73 -10.37
CA ASN A 59 -1.49 7.22 -11.67
C ASN A 59 -2.80 6.39 -11.63
N GLY A 60 -3.49 6.36 -10.48
CA GLY A 60 -4.73 5.60 -10.28
C GLY A 60 -4.53 4.13 -9.90
N GLN A 61 -3.29 3.62 -9.87
CA GLN A 61 -3.02 2.26 -9.42
C GLN A 61 -3.18 2.16 -7.91
N THR A 62 -3.88 1.13 -7.45
CA THR A 62 -4.06 0.85 -6.02
C THR A 62 -3.54 -0.55 -5.71
N TYR A 63 -2.69 -0.63 -4.69
CA TYR A 63 -2.08 -1.85 -4.19
C TYR A 63 -2.63 -2.15 -2.80
N LYS A 64 -3.29 -3.28 -2.62
CA LYS A 64 -3.93 -3.64 -1.35
C LYS A 64 -3.33 -4.94 -0.82
N GLY A 65 -2.78 -4.91 0.38
CA GLY A 65 -2.08 -6.06 0.94
C GLY A 65 -1.97 -6.03 2.46
N LYS A 66 -1.43 -7.11 3.02
CA LYS A 66 -1.14 -7.23 4.45
C LYS A 66 0.34 -7.01 4.72
N VAL A 67 0.66 -6.42 5.86
CA VAL A 67 2.05 -6.29 6.31
C VAL A 67 2.52 -7.64 6.84
N LEU A 68 3.59 -8.17 6.28
CA LEU A 68 4.24 -9.39 6.75
C LEU A 68 5.23 -9.06 7.88
N CYS A 69 6.03 -8.02 7.67
CA CYS A 69 7.02 -7.54 8.64
C CYS A 69 7.39 -6.08 8.33
N GLN A 70 7.97 -5.40 9.31
CA GLN A 70 8.58 -4.08 9.11
C GLN A 70 9.95 -4.03 9.77
N THR A 71 10.95 -3.61 9.00
CA THR A 71 12.32 -3.38 9.45
C THR A 71 12.66 -1.91 9.26
N GLY A 72 12.75 -1.17 10.36
CA GLY A 72 12.95 0.28 10.33
C GLY A 72 11.81 1.00 9.62
N GLN A 73 12.11 1.64 8.49
CA GLN A 73 11.15 2.37 7.65
C GLN A 73 10.60 1.55 6.48
N THR A 74 11.05 0.30 6.31
CA THR A 74 10.62 -0.57 5.21
C THR A 74 9.68 -1.65 5.74
N ALA A 75 8.47 -1.69 5.21
CA ALA A 75 7.49 -2.75 5.47
C ALA A 75 7.37 -3.66 4.25
N THR A 76 7.31 -4.96 4.46
CA THR A 76 7.04 -5.93 3.40
C THR A 76 5.54 -6.21 3.36
N LEU A 77 4.93 -5.95 2.20
CA LEU A 77 3.52 -6.14 1.91
C LEU A 77 3.33 -7.38 1.05
N VAL A 78 2.37 -8.21 1.42
CA VAL A 78 1.86 -9.30 0.59
C VAL A 78 0.54 -8.85 -0.01
N ILE A 79 0.54 -8.63 -1.32
CA ILE A 79 -0.60 -8.14 -2.08
C ILE A 79 -1.38 -9.35 -2.60
N SER A 80 -2.65 -9.44 -2.19
CA SER A 80 -3.52 -10.57 -2.51
C SER A 80 -4.03 -10.56 -3.96
N SER A 81 -3.92 -9.42 -4.67
CA SER A 81 -4.27 -9.30 -6.08
C SER A 81 -3.19 -8.48 -6.80
N ASP A 82 -2.42 -9.14 -7.67
CA ASP A 82 -1.40 -8.49 -8.54
C ASP A 82 -2.05 -7.60 -9.62
N GLU A 83 -3.39 -7.62 -9.73
CA GLU A 83 -4.12 -6.72 -10.58
C GLU A 83 -4.26 -5.36 -9.88
N PRO A 84 -3.66 -4.27 -10.41
CA PRO A 84 -4.07 -2.94 -9.98
C PRO A 84 -5.58 -2.87 -10.21
N ALA A 85 -6.36 -2.55 -9.18
CA ALA A 85 -7.77 -2.24 -9.35
C ALA A 85 -7.86 -0.99 -10.24
N TYR A 86 -7.82 -1.19 -11.55
CA TYR A 86 -8.04 -0.14 -12.52
C TYR A 86 -9.51 0.19 -12.36
N ARG A 87 -9.81 1.30 -11.68
CA ARG A 87 -11.08 2.00 -11.89
C ARG A 87 -11.02 2.59 -13.30
N GLY A 88 -11.13 1.71 -14.28
CA GLY A 88 -11.52 2.08 -15.62
C GLY A 88 -12.90 2.70 -15.49
N LEU A 89 -12.95 4.01 -15.57
CA LEU A 89 -14.10 4.71 -16.12
C LEU A 89 -14.22 4.28 -17.58
N GLY A 90 -14.80 3.09 -17.80
CA GLY A 90 -15.37 2.63 -19.05
C GLY A 90 -16.61 1.84 -18.63
N GLY A 91 -17.84 2.35 -18.75
CA GLY A 91 -18.36 3.03 -19.91
C GLY A 91 -19.09 2.00 -20.77
N LEU A 92 -20.41 2.12 -20.76
CA LEU A 92 -21.41 1.55 -21.68
C LEU A 92 -21.82 0.07 -21.56
N LEU A 93 -23.08 -0.09 -21.17
CA LEU A 93 -24.15 -0.81 -21.88
C LEU A 93 -23.69 -1.85 -22.92
N GLY A 94 -24.07 -3.09 -22.65
CA GLY A 94 -24.19 -4.19 -23.62
C GLY A 94 -25.10 -5.25 -23.04
#